data_AF-A0A7L1Y5G3-F1
#
_entry.id   AF-A0A7L1Y5G3-F1
#
_cell.length_a   1.000
_cell.length_b   1.000
_cell.length_c   1.000
_cell.angle_alpha   90.00
_cell.angle_beta   90.00
_cell.angle_gamma   90.00
#
_symmetry.space_group_name_H-M   'P 1'
#
loop_
_entity.id
_entity.type
_entity.pdbx_description
1 polymer ?
#
loop_
_entity_poly.entity_id
_entity_poly.type
_entity_poly.pdbx_seq_one_letter_code
_entity_poly.pdbx_strand_id
1 'polypeptide(L)'
;ISVRVTTMDAELEFAIQPNTTGKQLFDQVVKTIGLREVWFFGLQYQDTKGFSTWLKLNKKVTAQDVRKESPLLFKFRAKFYPEDVAEELIQDITQRLFFLQVKEAILNDDIYCPPETAVLLASYAVQSKYGDFNKEVHKSGYLASDKLLPQRVLEQHKLNKDQWEERIQVWHEEHRGMIREDAVLEYLKIAQDLEMYGVNYFSIKNKKGSELWLGVDALGLNIYEQNDRLTPKIGFPWSEIRNISFNDKKFVIKPIDKKAPDFVFYAPRLRINKRILALCMGNHELYMRRRKPDTIEVQQMKAQAREEKHQKQMERALLENEKKKRELAEKEKEKIEREKEELMERLKQIEEQTKKAQQELEEQTRRAMELEQERKRALEEAEKLAKERREAEEAKEALLKASHDQQKTQEQLASEMAELTARITQLELARQKKESEAQEWQQKAQMVQEDLEKTKEELKTAMSTPHVTEPMHSENEHDDEQDENAAEASAELRSEATIKDRSEEERTTEAEKNERVQKHLKALSSELANARDETKKTANDMIHAENMRLGRDKYKTLRQIRQGNTKQRIDEFESM
;
A
#
# COMPACT_ATOMS: atom_id res chain seq x y z
N ILE A 1 39.86 16.00 -17.97
CA ILE A 1 38.96 17.17 -17.86
C ILE A 1 37.82 16.76 -16.95
N SER A 2 37.56 17.48 -15.85
CA SER A 2 36.46 17.12 -14.95
C SER A 2 35.11 17.54 -15.53
N VAL A 3 34.10 16.68 -15.37
CA VAL A 3 32.75 16.82 -15.90
C VAL A 3 31.76 16.39 -14.82
N ARG A 4 30.69 17.17 -14.62
CA ARG A 4 29.55 16.79 -13.79
C ARG A 4 28.31 16.67 -14.65
N VAL A 5 27.58 15.58 -14.46
CA VAL A 5 26.30 15.31 -15.11
C VAL A 5 25.22 15.14 -14.04
N THR A 6 24.28 16.09 -13.99
CA THR A 6 23.13 16.06 -13.08
C THR A 6 21.95 15.42 -13.80
N THR A 7 21.41 14.31 -13.30
CA THR A 7 20.14 13.69 -13.79
C THR A 7 18.94 14.44 -13.18
N MET A 8 17.81 13.76 -12.95
CA MET A 8 16.74 14.31 -12.11
C MET A 8 16.92 14.00 -10.62
N ASP A 9 17.80 13.05 -10.28
CA ASP A 9 17.85 12.36 -8.99
C ASP A 9 19.26 12.06 -8.47
N ALA A 10 20.30 12.28 -9.29
CA ALA A 10 21.70 12.02 -8.97
C ALA A 10 22.64 13.07 -9.61
N GLU A 11 23.83 13.25 -9.03
CA GLU A 11 24.96 13.93 -9.67
C GLU A 11 26.08 12.92 -9.92
N LEU A 12 26.62 12.88 -11.13
CA LEU A 12 27.68 11.97 -11.54
C LEU A 12 28.91 12.79 -11.95
N GLU A 13 30.08 12.53 -11.35
CA GLU A 13 31.33 13.19 -11.73
C GLU A 13 32.28 12.23 -12.47
N PHE A 14 32.86 12.69 -13.57
CA PHE A 14 33.73 11.91 -14.45
C PHE A 14 34.95 12.71 -14.91
N ALA A 15 36.07 12.03 -15.14
CA ALA A 15 37.24 12.58 -15.81
C ALA A 15 37.28 12.14 -17.28
N ILE A 16 36.93 13.04 -18.22
CA ILE A 16 37.02 12.76 -19.67
C ILE A 16 38.38 13.15 -20.25
N GLN A 17 38.76 12.50 -21.35
CA GLN A 17 39.93 12.84 -22.14
C GLN A 17 39.63 14.01 -23.12
N PRO A 18 40.63 14.79 -23.58
CA PRO A 18 40.38 15.92 -24.50
C PRO A 18 39.82 15.54 -25.87
N ASN A 19 39.94 14.27 -26.27
CA ASN A 19 39.42 13.67 -27.49
C ASN A 19 38.00 13.08 -27.35
N THR A 20 37.47 12.92 -26.13
CA THR A 20 36.20 12.25 -25.84
C THR A 20 35.03 12.85 -26.63
N THR A 21 34.25 12.00 -27.29
CA THR A 21 33.05 12.39 -28.04
C THR A 21 31.83 12.56 -27.14
N GLY A 22 30.82 13.29 -27.62
CA GLY A 22 29.53 13.38 -26.95
C GLY A 22 28.86 12.02 -26.77
N LYS A 23 29.05 11.07 -27.72
CA LYS A 23 28.55 9.70 -27.58
C LYS A 23 29.26 9.00 -26.41
N GLN A 24 30.58 9.05 -26.33
CA GLN A 24 31.33 8.40 -25.24
C GLN A 24 30.93 8.92 -23.85
N LEU A 25 30.74 10.24 -23.69
CA LEU A 25 30.24 10.82 -22.42
C LEU A 25 28.78 10.40 -22.13
N PHE A 26 27.92 10.37 -23.16
CA PHE A 26 26.53 9.95 -23.01
C PHE A 26 26.42 8.45 -22.67
N ASP A 27 27.15 7.59 -23.39
CA ASP A 27 27.24 6.15 -23.16
C ASP A 27 27.72 5.83 -21.73
N GLN A 28 28.70 6.60 -21.22
CA GLN A 28 29.18 6.49 -19.84
C GLN A 28 28.08 6.83 -18.83
N VAL A 29 27.31 7.91 -19.06
CA VAL A 29 26.19 8.30 -18.18
C VAL A 29 25.12 7.22 -18.14
N VAL A 30 24.61 6.79 -19.31
CA VAL A 30 23.48 5.84 -19.36
C VAL A 30 23.83 4.46 -18.81
N LYS A 31 25.06 3.98 -19.05
CA LYS A 31 25.57 2.74 -18.42
C LYS A 31 25.74 2.87 -16.90
N THR A 32 26.08 4.04 -16.39
CA THR A 32 26.20 4.27 -14.93
C THR A 32 24.83 4.22 -14.22
N ILE A 33 23.73 4.51 -14.93
CA ILE A 33 22.37 4.51 -14.38
C ILE A 33 21.48 3.33 -14.86
N GLY A 34 22.03 2.37 -15.61
CA GLY A 34 21.30 1.20 -16.11
C GLY A 34 20.25 1.48 -17.20
N LEU A 35 20.33 2.62 -17.90
CA LEU A 35 19.32 3.05 -18.87
C LEU A 35 19.67 2.59 -20.30
N ARG A 36 18.77 1.81 -20.91
CA ARG A 36 18.84 1.31 -22.28
C ARG A 36 17.97 2.12 -23.26
N GLU A 37 16.92 2.78 -22.78
CA GLU A 37 15.99 3.62 -23.58
C GLU A 37 16.57 4.97 -24.01
N VAL A 38 17.80 4.94 -24.54
CA VAL A 38 18.66 6.10 -24.81
C VAL A 38 18.05 7.13 -25.76
N TRP A 39 17.15 6.70 -26.63
CA TRP A 39 16.57 7.50 -27.71
C TRP A 39 15.72 8.69 -27.24
N PHE A 40 15.21 8.66 -26.01
CA PHE A 40 14.50 9.80 -25.42
C PHE A 40 15.42 10.92 -24.91
N PHE A 41 16.67 10.61 -24.55
CA PHE A 41 17.49 11.46 -23.70
C PHE A 41 18.57 12.27 -24.43
N GLY A 42 19.14 13.23 -23.71
CA GLY A 42 20.31 13.99 -24.16
C GLY A 42 21.05 14.65 -23.01
N LEU A 43 22.26 15.12 -23.30
CA LEU A 43 23.04 15.97 -22.41
C LEU A 43 22.87 17.44 -22.82
N GLN A 44 22.38 18.26 -21.90
CA GLN A 44 22.16 19.69 -22.08
C GLN A 44 23.22 20.50 -21.32
N TYR A 45 23.74 21.58 -21.91
CA TYR A 45 24.77 22.44 -21.31
C TYR A 45 24.53 23.92 -21.62
N GLN A 46 25.14 24.83 -20.86
CA GLN A 46 25.26 26.24 -21.24
C GLN A 46 26.49 26.44 -22.13
N ASP A 47 26.30 27.10 -23.28
CA ASP A 47 27.44 27.54 -24.08
C ASP A 47 28.16 28.76 -23.47
N THR A 48 29.30 29.13 -24.05
CA THR A 48 30.07 30.34 -23.72
C THR A 48 29.30 31.67 -23.85
N LYS A 49 28.05 31.65 -24.34
CA LYS A 49 27.15 32.80 -24.50
C LYS A 49 25.90 32.67 -23.61
N GLY A 50 25.90 31.74 -22.65
CA GLY A 50 24.83 31.53 -21.67
C GLY A 50 23.60 30.79 -22.18
N PHE A 51 23.59 30.31 -23.44
CA PHE A 51 22.43 29.64 -24.02
C PHE A 51 22.44 28.14 -23.78
N SER A 52 21.31 27.61 -23.30
CA SER A 52 21.07 26.17 -23.22
C SER A 52 21.14 25.51 -24.60
N THR A 53 21.88 24.39 -24.66
CA THR A 53 22.26 23.68 -25.89
C THR A 53 22.32 22.17 -25.65
N TRP A 54 21.94 21.36 -26.62
CA TRP A 54 22.11 19.91 -26.58
C TRP A 54 23.46 19.49 -27.17
N LEU A 55 24.18 18.62 -26.46
CA LEU A 55 25.46 18.04 -26.88
C LEU A 55 25.27 17.14 -28.11
N LYS A 56 26.14 17.28 -29.10
CA LYS A 56 26.15 16.44 -30.31
C LYS A 56 27.03 15.22 -30.06
N LEU A 57 26.42 14.04 -30.18
CA LEU A 57 27.09 12.77 -29.88
C LEU A 57 28.29 12.52 -30.82
N ASN A 58 28.15 12.88 -32.10
CA ASN A 58 29.18 12.72 -33.14
C ASN A 58 30.30 13.79 -33.13
N LYS A 59 30.45 14.60 -32.07
CA LYS A 59 31.53 15.59 -31.94
C LYS A 59 32.24 15.49 -30.58
N LYS A 60 33.51 15.88 -30.53
CA LYS A 60 34.28 16.01 -29.28
C LYS A 60 33.57 16.97 -28.32
N VAL A 61 33.53 16.65 -27.02
CA VAL A 61 32.89 17.51 -26.00
C VAL A 61 33.57 18.88 -25.95
N THR A 62 34.90 18.87 -26.04
CA THR A 62 35.79 20.05 -26.07
C THR A 62 35.59 20.97 -27.29
N ALA A 63 34.92 20.50 -28.35
CA ALA A 63 34.76 21.22 -29.63
C ALA A 63 33.33 21.74 -29.86
N GLN A 64 32.59 22.03 -28.78
CA GLN A 64 31.16 22.40 -28.82
C GLN A 64 30.82 23.65 -28.00
N ASP A 65 31.79 24.55 -27.80
CA ASP A 65 31.60 25.85 -27.13
C ASP A 65 30.98 25.77 -25.72
N VAL A 66 31.19 24.65 -25.02
CA VAL A 66 30.77 24.46 -23.62
C VAL A 66 31.40 25.54 -22.75
N ARG A 67 30.61 26.12 -21.83
CA ARG A 67 31.10 27.11 -20.87
C ARG A 67 32.28 26.54 -20.07
N LYS A 68 33.38 27.29 -20.00
CA LYS A 68 34.68 26.83 -19.48
C LYS A 68 34.71 26.86 -17.95
N GLU A 69 34.02 25.91 -17.34
CA GLU A 69 33.96 25.69 -15.90
C GLU A 69 34.69 24.39 -15.51
N SER A 70 34.97 24.22 -14.22
CA SER A 70 35.62 23.02 -13.69
C SER A 70 34.89 22.58 -12.42
N PRO A 71 34.08 21.51 -12.45
CA PRO A 71 33.79 20.65 -13.61
C PRO A 71 33.01 21.36 -14.74
N LEU A 72 33.07 20.81 -15.95
CA LEU A 72 32.12 21.16 -17.03
C LEU A 72 30.73 20.64 -16.66
N LEU A 73 29.71 21.50 -16.67
CA LEU A 73 28.36 21.17 -16.21
C LEU A 73 27.43 20.73 -17.34
N PHE A 74 26.82 19.55 -17.17
CA PHE A 74 25.77 19.03 -18.03
C PHE A 74 24.54 18.60 -17.21
N LYS A 75 23.35 18.73 -17.80
CA LYS A 75 22.12 18.11 -17.31
C LYS A 75 21.73 16.95 -18.23
N PHE A 76 21.54 15.75 -17.68
CA PHE A 76 20.88 14.66 -18.37
C PHE A 76 19.36 14.87 -18.26
N ARG A 77 18.68 14.93 -19.40
CA ARG A 77 17.25 15.28 -19.51
C ARG A 77 16.62 14.57 -20.71
N ALA A 78 15.34 14.23 -20.61
CA ALA A 78 14.56 13.79 -21.76
C ALA A 78 14.42 14.96 -22.75
N LYS A 79 14.83 14.72 -23.99
CA LYS A 79 14.80 15.66 -25.12
C LYS A 79 13.58 15.41 -26.01
N PHE A 80 13.20 14.14 -26.14
CA PHE A 80 12.02 13.67 -26.86
C PHE A 80 11.09 12.98 -25.87
N TYR A 81 9.79 13.00 -26.18
CA TYR A 81 8.76 12.39 -25.34
C TYR A 81 8.14 11.18 -26.05
N PRO A 82 7.60 10.20 -25.30
CA PRO A 82 6.76 9.16 -25.88
C PRO A 82 5.51 9.76 -26.52
N GLU A 83 4.91 9.02 -27.44
CA GLU A 83 3.57 9.23 -27.96
C GLU A 83 2.54 8.78 -26.92
N ASP A 84 2.69 7.56 -26.37
CA ASP A 84 1.97 7.12 -25.16
C ASP A 84 2.94 6.59 -24.09
N VAL A 85 2.89 7.18 -22.89
CA VAL A 85 3.76 6.82 -21.76
C VAL A 85 3.57 5.37 -21.30
N ALA A 86 2.38 4.79 -21.50
CA ALA A 86 2.05 3.46 -21.02
C ALA A 86 2.61 2.33 -21.91
N GLU A 87 2.82 2.61 -23.20
CA GLU A 87 3.25 1.62 -24.21
C GLU A 87 4.75 1.72 -24.54
N GLU A 88 5.35 2.89 -24.31
CA GLU A 88 6.74 3.20 -24.72
C GLU A 88 7.77 3.24 -23.60
N LEU A 89 7.40 3.48 -22.34
CA LEU A 89 8.37 3.64 -21.24
C LEU A 89 8.58 2.30 -20.52
N ILE A 90 9.68 1.61 -20.83
CA ILE A 90 9.85 0.19 -20.51
C ILE A 90 10.47 -0.02 -19.12
N GLN A 91 11.51 0.74 -18.77
CA GLN A 91 12.28 0.55 -17.54
C GLN A 91 11.83 1.50 -16.41
N ASP A 92 11.84 0.99 -15.17
CA ASP A 92 11.56 1.77 -13.95
C ASP A 92 12.41 3.06 -13.87
N ILE A 93 13.69 3.02 -14.27
CA ILE A 93 14.58 4.20 -14.29
C ILE A 93 14.12 5.26 -15.31
N THR A 94 13.67 4.84 -16.49
CA THR A 94 13.19 5.74 -17.55
C THR A 94 11.90 6.42 -17.11
N GLN A 95 10.93 5.63 -16.61
CA GLN A 95 9.67 6.16 -16.07
C GLN A 95 9.93 7.16 -14.94
N ARG A 96 10.81 6.83 -13.99
CA ARG A 96 11.20 7.69 -12.86
C ARG A 96 11.85 9.01 -13.32
N LEU A 97 12.75 8.98 -14.30
CA LEU A 97 13.36 10.19 -14.86
C LEU A 97 12.35 11.07 -15.62
N PHE A 98 11.43 10.47 -16.39
CA PHE A 98 10.34 11.21 -17.02
C PHE A 98 9.41 11.86 -15.99
N PHE A 99 8.95 11.10 -14.99
CA PHE A 99 8.09 11.59 -13.91
C PHE A 99 8.72 12.79 -13.19
N LEU A 100 9.99 12.69 -12.78
CA LEU A 100 10.66 13.78 -12.10
C LEU A 100 10.82 15.02 -13.00
N GLN A 101 11.12 14.86 -14.29
CA GLN A 101 11.25 15.99 -15.23
C GLN A 101 9.89 16.67 -15.50
N VAL A 102 8.83 15.89 -15.68
CA VAL A 102 7.47 16.41 -15.90
C VAL A 102 6.95 17.08 -14.62
N LYS A 103 7.23 16.52 -13.45
CA LYS A 103 6.93 17.13 -12.15
C LYS A 103 7.71 18.43 -11.92
N GLU A 104 9.00 18.49 -12.29
CA GLU A 104 9.79 19.74 -12.29
C GLU A 104 9.11 20.82 -13.15
N ALA A 105 8.71 20.48 -14.37
CA ALA A 105 8.06 21.42 -15.31
C ALA A 105 6.66 21.88 -14.87
N ILE A 106 5.82 21.00 -14.31
CA ILE A 106 4.50 21.37 -13.78
C ILE A 106 4.63 22.26 -12.55
N LEU A 107 5.52 21.91 -11.60
CA LEU A 107 5.73 22.69 -10.37
C LEU A 107 6.34 24.08 -10.62
N ASN A 108 6.92 24.32 -11.80
CA ASN A 108 7.47 25.61 -12.21
C ASN A 108 6.55 26.39 -13.16
N ASP A 109 5.34 25.90 -13.43
CA ASP A 109 4.39 26.44 -14.43
C ASP A 109 4.98 26.53 -15.87
N ASP A 110 6.04 25.76 -16.19
CA ASP A 110 6.54 25.56 -17.57
C ASP A 110 5.51 24.77 -18.40
N ILE A 111 4.84 23.80 -17.76
CA ILE A 111 3.65 23.11 -18.26
C ILE A 111 2.47 23.60 -17.43
N TYR A 112 1.47 24.22 -18.09
CA TYR A 112 0.21 24.56 -17.44
C TYR A 112 -0.52 23.29 -16.98
N CYS A 113 -1.03 23.33 -15.75
CA CYS A 113 -1.84 22.26 -15.15
C CYS A 113 -3.01 22.90 -14.38
N PRO A 114 -4.28 22.49 -14.63
CA PRO A 114 -5.42 23.02 -13.90
C PRO A 114 -5.41 22.55 -12.43
N PRO A 115 -6.03 23.29 -11.48
CA PRO A 115 -5.96 23.00 -10.05
C PRO A 115 -6.32 21.57 -9.64
N GLU A 116 -7.43 21.04 -10.17
CA GLU A 116 -7.92 19.69 -9.88
C GLU A 116 -6.91 18.61 -10.31
N THR A 117 -6.32 18.74 -11.50
CA THR A 117 -5.27 17.84 -11.97
C THR A 117 -3.99 18.01 -11.16
N ALA A 118 -3.64 19.23 -10.75
CA ALA A 118 -2.45 19.48 -9.94
C ALA A 118 -2.52 18.80 -8.56
N VAL A 119 -3.68 18.80 -7.90
CA VAL A 119 -3.89 18.08 -6.61
C VAL A 119 -3.89 16.56 -6.80
N LEU A 120 -4.54 16.06 -7.86
CA LEU A 120 -4.52 14.62 -8.15
C LEU A 120 -3.09 14.13 -8.45
N LEU A 121 -2.34 14.86 -9.29
CA LEU A 121 -0.92 14.60 -9.56
C LEU A 121 -0.06 14.70 -8.29
N ALA A 122 -0.33 15.66 -7.40
CA ALA A 122 0.35 15.74 -6.10
C ALA A 122 0.16 14.47 -5.26
N SER A 123 -1.06 13.91 -5.21
CA SER A 123 -1.33 12.69 -4.45
C SER A 123 -0.58 11.46 -4.99
N TYR A 124 -0.47 11.30 -6.32
CA TYR A 124 0.36 10.26 -6.94
C TYR A 124 1.86 10.46 -6.66
N ALA A 125 2.34 11.71 -6.67
CA ALA A 125 3.73 12.01 -6.32
C ALA A 125 4.06 11.73 -4.84
N VAL A 126 3.06 11.87 -3.95
CA VAL A 126 3.17 11.49 -2.53
C VAL A 126 3.18 9.96 -2.38
N GLN A 127 2.26 9.23 -3.01
CA GLN A 127 2.25 7.75 -3.01
C GLN A 127 3.58 7.19 -3.57
N SER A 128 4.13 7.78 -4.63
CA SER A 128 5.44 7.41 -5.18
C SER A 128 6.60 7.63 -4.19
N LYS A 129 6.59 8.73 -3.44
CA LYS A 129 7.67 9.07 -2.49
C LYS A 129 7.60 8.25 -1.20
N TYR A 130 6.41 8.12 -0.62
CA TYR A 130 6.23 7.54 0.71
C TYR A 130 5.77 6.07 0.66
N GLY A 131 4.94 5.68 -0.32
CA GLY A 131 4.13 4.46 -0.27
C GLY A 131 2.87 4.66 0.59
N ASP A 132 2.06 3.61 0.72
CA ASP A 132 0.73 3.63 1.33
C ASP A 132 0.58 4.50 2.58
N PHE A 133 -0.49 5.30 2.62
CA PHE A 133 -0.82 6.12 3.78
C PHE A 133 -1.04 5.29 5.06
N ASN A 134 -0.18 5.50 6.06
CA ASN A 134 -0.35 4.98 7.41
C ASN A 134 -0.50 6.13 8.43
N LYS A 135 -1.68 6.26 9.03
CA LYS A 135 -2.05 7.22 10.09
C LYS A 135 -1.15 7.16 11.35
N GLU A 136 -0.44 6.05 11.56
CA GLU A 136 0.53 5.91 12.65
C GLU A 136 1.84 6.64 12.37
N VAL A 137 2.28 6.66 11.11
CA VAL A 137 3.56 7.24 10.66
C VAL A 137 3.36 8.65 10.11
N HIS A 138 2.39 8.83 9.21
CA HIS A 138 2.06 10.09 8.56
C HIS A 138 1.15 10.91 9.49
N LYS A 139 1.78 11.73 10.34
CA LYS A 139 1.11 12.75 11.16
C LYS A 139 0.97 14.05 10.37
N SER A 140 0.05 14.93 10.81
CA SER A 140 -0.09 16.28 10.23
C SER A 140 1.26 17.02 10.21
N GLY A 141 1.62 17.57 9.06
CA GLY A 141 2.91 18.19 8.77
C GLY A 141 3.92 17.29 8.05
N TYR A 142 3.58 16.03 7.73
CA TYR A 142 4.47 15.12 6.99
C TYR A 142 4.75 15.58 5.54
N LEU A 143 3.85 16.39 4.95
CA LEU A 143 4.06 16.98 3.60
C LEU A 143 4.60 18.41 3.63
N ALA A 144 4.76 19.03 4.80
CA ALA A 144 5.16 20.44 4.94
C ALA A 144 6.52 20.81 4.30
N SER A 145 7.37 19.81 4.02
CA SER A 145 8.67 19.96 3.34
C SER A 145 8.61 19.85 1.81
N ASP A 146 7.51 19.35 1.24
CA ASP A 146 7.44 19.01 -0.19
C ASP A 146 6.82 20.14 -1.04
N LYS A 147 7.49 20.50 -2.14
CA LYS A 147 6.87 21.31 -3.21
C LYS A 147 5.95 20.41 -4.03
N LEU A 148 4.65 20.41 -3.67
CA LEU A 148 3.63 19.53 -4.27
C LEU A 148 2.72 20.22 -5.31
N LEU A 149 2.54 21.53 -5.24
CA LEU A 149 1.66 22.28 -6.14
C LEU A 149 2.40 23.45 -6.83
N PRO A 150 1.97 23.86 -8.05
CA PRO A 150 2.46 25.08 -8.68
C PRO A 150 2.06 26.33 -7.89
N GLN A 151 2.87 27.38 -7.93
CA GLN A 151 2.63 28.61 -7.17
C GLN A 151 1.29 29.27 -7.55
N ARG A 152 0.94 29.27 -8.85
CA ARG A 152 -0.35 29.73 -9.37
C ARG A 152 -1.56 29.00 -8.75
N VAL A 153 -1.42 27.71 -8.43
CA VAL A 153 -2.52 26.91 -7.82
C VAL A 153 -2.69 27.27 -6.35
N LEU A 154 -1.57 27.41 -5.62
CA LEU A 154 -1.57 27.83 -4.22
C LEU A 154 -2.14 29.25 -4.06
N GLU A 155 -1.74 30.19 -4.92
CA GLU A 155 -2.15 31.60 -4.80
C GLU A 155 -3.62 31.83 -5.20
N GLN A 156 -4.17 31.07 -6.16
CA GLN A 156 -5.55 31.27 -6.65
C GLN A 156 -6.64 30.65 -5.76
N HIS A 157 -6.32 30.08 -4.60
CA HIS A 157 -7.30 29.59 -3.63
C HIS A 157 -7.06 30.16 -2.23
N LYS A 158 -8.13 30.30 -1.46
CA LYS A 158 -8.14 30.83 -0.08
C LYS A 158 -7.90 29.71 0.94
N LEU A 159 -6.85 28.91 0.69
CA LEU A 159 -6.45 27.76 1.50
C LEU A 159 -5.05 27.99 2.07
N ASN A 160 -4.86 27.65 3.35
CA ASN A 160 -3.54 27.64 3.97
C ASN A 160 -2.76 26.34 3.62
N LYS A 161 -1.50 26.21 4.07
CA LYS A 161 -0.68 25.02 3.77
C LYS A 161 -1.31 23.73 4.31
N ASP A 162 -1.77 23.75 5.54
CA ASP A 162 -2.30 22.60 6.26
C ASP A 162 -3.58 22.07 5.58
N GLN A 163 -4.43 22.99 5.07
CA GLN A 163 -5.62 22.69 4.27
C GLN A 163 -5.30 22.14 2.88
N TRP A 164 -4.13 22.44 2.30
CA TRP A 164 -3.64 21.78 1.09
C TRP A 164 -3.06 20.39 1.39
N GLU A 165 -2.33 20.25 2.50
CA GLU A 165 -1.80 18.95 2.97
C GLU A 165 -2.93 17.96 3.30
N GLU A 166 -3.97 18.40 4.01
CA GLU A 166 -5.18 17.61 4.30
C GLU A 166 -5.84 17.07 3.03
N ARG A 167 -5.99 17.92 1.99
CA ARG A 167 -6.56 17.53 0.70
C ARG A 167 -5.70 16.49 -0.01
N ILE A 168 -4.40 16.73 -0.10
CA ILE A 168 -3.47 15.80 -0.74
C ILE A 168 -3.39 14.48 0.05
N GLN A 169 -3.53 14.51 1.37
CA GLN A 169 -3.60 13.32 2.22
C GLN A 169 -4.84 12.47 1.95
N VAL A 170 -6.03 13.07 1.79
CA VAL A 170 -7.26 12.33 1.45
C VAL A 170 -7.08 11.57 0.13
N TRP A 171 -6.54 12.24 -0.90
CA TRP A 171 -6.27 11.59 -2.19
C TRP A 171 -5.07 10.63 -2.15
N HIS A 172 -4.15 10.76 -1.21
CA HIS A 172 -3.07 9.79 -0.95
C HIS A 172 -3.61 8.50 -0.32
N GLU A 173 -4.58 8.58 0.60
CA GLU A 173 -5.21 7.38 1.19
C GLU A 173 -6.01 6.57 0.16
N GLU A 174 -6.60 7.22 -0.85
CA GLU A 174 -7.24 6.56 -2.00
C GLU A 174 -6.27 5.70 -2.86
N HIS A 175 -4.96 5.96 -2.81
CA HIS A 175 -3.96 5.18 -3.57
C HIS A 175 -3.41 3.97 -2.80
N ARG A 176 -3.93 3.68 -1.60
CA ARG A 176 -3.57 2.51 -0.78
C ARG A 176 -3.57 1.22 -1.63
N GLY A 177 -2.41 0.54 -1.64
CA GLY A 177 -2.16 -0.66 -2.41
C GLY A 177 -1.37 -0.43 -3.71
N MET A 178 -1.23 0.80 -4.19
CA MET A 178 -0.49 1.13 -5.42
C MET A 178 1.03 1.11 -5.17
N ILE A 179 1.80 0.38 -6.00
CA ILE A 179 3.27 0.42 -5.93
C ILE A 179 3.82 1.76 -6.45
N ARG A 180 5.07 2.10 -6.09
CA ARG A 180 5.64 3.44 -6.37
C ARG A 180 5.85 3.68 -7.86
N GLU A 181 6.07 2.61 -8.60
CA GLU A 181 6.32 2.53 -10.04
C GLU A 181 5.01 2.73 -10.81
N ASP A 182 3.92 2.08 -10.38
CA ASP A 182 2.58 2.33 -10.91
C ASP A 182 2.12 3.75 -10.58
N ALA A 183 2.39 4.28 -9.39
CA ALA A 183 2.09 5.68 -9.05
C ALA A 183 2.87 6.69 -9.93
N VAL A 184 4.10 6.36 -10.30
CA VAL A 184 4.91 7.11 -11.30
C VAL A 184 4.26 7.06 -12.69
N LEU A 185 3.75 5.90 -13.10
CA LEU A 185 3.15 5.72 -14.41
C LEU A 185 1.76 6.37 -14.51
N GLU A 186 0.90 6.25 -13.48
CA GLU A 186 -0.41 6.94 -13.42
C GLU A 186 -0.25 8.47 -13.41
N TYR A 187 0.75 9.00 -12.70
CA TYR A 187 1.11 10.42 -12.80
C TYR A 187 1.40 10.82 -14.25
N LEU A 188 2.22 10.03 -14.96
CA LEU A 188 2.59 10.29 -16.35
C LEU A 188 1.41 10.14 -17.31
N LYS A 189 0.51 9.17 -17.11
CA LYS A 189 -0.71 8.97 -17.93
C LYS A 189 -1.64 10.17 -17.87
N ILE A 190 -1.80 10.77 -16.70
CA ILE A 190 -2.61 11.98 -16.52
C ILE A 190 -1.86 13.22 -17.05
N ALA A 191 -0.55 13.30 -16.82
CA ALA A 191 0.25 14.45 -17.26
C ALA A 191 0.44 14.52 -18.79
N GLN A 192 0.45 13.40 -19.52
CA GLN A 192 0.60 13.41 -20.98
C GLN A 192 -0.54 14.13 -21.73
N ASP A 193 -1.72 14.20 -21.11
CA ASP A 193 -2.92 14.80 -21.70
C ASP A 193 -2.98 16.33 -21.54
N LEU A 194 -2.10 16.93 -20.70
CA LEU A 194 -1.99 18.38 -20.57
C LEU A 194 -1.58 19.02 -21.90
N GLU A 195 -2.20 20.14 -22.26
CA GLU A 195 -2.08 20.73 -23.60
C GLU A 195 -0.64 21.13 -23.95
N MET A 196 0.15 21.52 -22.94
CA MET A 196 1.56 21.91 -23.09
C MET A 196 2.55 20.74 -22.95
N TYR A 197 2.10 19.53 -22.55
CA TYR A 197 3.01 18.39 -22.34
C TYR A 197 3.69 17.96 -23.64
N GLY A 198 5.03 17.86 -23.60
CA GLY A 198 5.89 17.46 -24.71
C GLY A 198 6.17 18.54 -25.76
N VAL A 199 5.49 19.69 -25.70
CA VAL A 199 5.51 20.72 -26.75
C VAL A 199 6.72 21.65 -26.63
N ASN A 200 7.58 21.65 -27.65
CA ASN A 200 8.69 22.61 -27.76
C ASN A 200 8.23 23.85 -28.53
N TYR A 201 7.95 24.95 -27.83
CA TYR A 201 7.48 26.22 -28.42
C TYR A 201 8.61 27.07 -29.01
N PHE A 202 8.39 27.62 -30.20
CA PHE A 202 9.27 28.56 -30.89
C PHE A 202 8.48 29.73 -31.49
N SER A 203 8.87 30.97 -31.17
CA SER A 203 8.30 32.14 -31.84
C SER A 203 8.78 32.21 -33.29
N ILE A 204 7.82 32.30 -34.21
CA ILE A 204 7.98 32.34 -35.66
C ILE A 204 7.09 33.44 -36.27
N LYS A 205 7.30 33.72 -37.56
CA LYS A 205 6.43 34.57 -38.39
C LYS A 205 6.04 33.87 -39.70
N ASN A 206 4.82 34.09 -40.16
CA ASN A 206 4.37 33.71 -41.52
C ASN A 206 4.90 34.71 -42.58
N LYS A 207 4.46 34.62 -43.85
CA LYS A 207 4.93 35.54 -44.92
C LYS A 207 4.45 36.98 -44.73
N LYS A 208 3.33 37.21 -44.02
CA LYS A 208 2.82 38.56 -43.68
C LYS A 208 3.58 39.21 -42.52
N GLY A 209 4.22 38.40 -41.67
CA GLY A 209 4.95 38.87 -40.49
C GLY A 209 4.20 38.72 -39.16
N SER A 210 2.99 38.15 -39.18
CA SER A 210 2.19 37.83 -37.99
C SER A 210 2.99 36.97 -37.01
N GLU A 211 2.95 37.30 -35.72
CA GLU A 211 3.68 36.57 -34.68
C GLU A 211 2.87 35.39 -34.19
N LEU A 212 3.49 34.20 -34.25
CA LEU A 212 2.87 32.92 -33.99
C LEU A 212 3.85 32.01 -33.23
N TRP A 213 3.32 31.02 -32.52
CA TRP A 213 4.12 29.94 -31.95
C TRP A 213 4.06 28.70 -32.83
N LEU A 214 5.23 28.12 -33.11
CA LEU A 214 5.38 26.74 -33.58
C LEU A 214 5.61 25.84 -32.37
N GLY A 215 4.71 24.89 -32.11
CA GLY A 215 4.96 23.74 -31.26
C GLY A 215 5.55 22.58 -32.07
N VAL A 216 6.59 21.95 -31.54
CA VAL A 216 7.18 20.71 -32.06
C VAL A 216 7.06 19.63 -30.97
N ASP A 217 6.39 18.52 -31.26
CA ASP A 217 6.14 17.43 -30.32
C ASP A 217 6.24 16.04 -30.98
N ALA A 218 5.90 14.99 -30.23
CA ALA A 218 5.93 13.60 -30.68
C ALA A 218 4.86 13.26 -31.74
N LEU A 219 3.80 14.07 -31.85
CA LEU A 219 2.62 13.83 -32.69
C LEU A 219 2.65 14.65 -33.99
N GLY A 220 3.40 15.75 -34.05
CA GLY A 220 3.59 16.54 -35.26
C GLY A 220 4.12 17.96 -35.03
N LEU A 221 3.62 18.87 -35.87
CA LEU A 221 3.83 20.32 -35.80
C LEU A 221 2.49 21.01 -35.60
N ASN A 222 2.42 21.91 -34.62
CA ASN A 222 1.21 22.64 -34.27
C ASN A 222 1.47 24.15 -34.29
N ILE A 223 0.54 24.95 -34.82
CA ILE A 223 0.62 26.42 -34.84
C ILE A 223 -0.36 27.01 -33.85
N TYR A 224 0.09 27.99 -33.08
CA TYR A 224 -0.71 28.71 -32.09
C TYR A 224 -0.58 30.23 -32.29
N GLU A 225 -1.60 30.96 -31.86
CA GLU A 225 -1.58 32.43 -31.80
C GLU A 225 -0.65 32.92 -30.68
N GLN A 226 -0.08 34.11 -30.83
CA GLN A 226 0.91 34.66 -29.88
C GLN A 226 0.46 34.65 -28.40
N ASN A 227 -0.85 34.77 -28.16
CA ASN A 227 -1.45 34.92 -26.83
C ASN A 227 -2.03 33.62 -26.24
N ASP A 228 -2.10 32.53 -27.00
CA ASP A 228 -2.67 31.25 -26.58
C ASP A 228 -1.68 30.13 -26.88
N ARG A 229 -1.16 29.46 -25.84
CA ARG A 229 -0.25 28.30 -25.98
C ARG A 229 -0.93 26.97 -25.62
N LEU A 230 -2.20 26.97 -25.25
CA LEU A 230 -2.97 25.76 -24.93
C LEU A 230 -3.71 25.25 -26.17
N THR A 231 -4.37 26.14 -26.91
CA THR A 231 -5.22 25.78 -28.06
C THR A 231 -4.50 26.06 -29.38
N PRO A 232 -3.84 25.05 -30.00
CA PRO A 232 -3.36 25.20 -31.36
C PRO A 232 -4.52 25.43 -32.33
N LYS A 233 -4.25 26.09 -33.45
CA LYS A 233 -5.23 26.44 -34.49
C LYS A 233 -5.07 25.61 -35.77
N ILE A 234 -3.84 25.19 -36.10
CA ILE A 234 -3.48 24.45 -37.31
C ILE A 234 -2.49 23.35 -36.95
N GLY A 235 -2.69 22.13 -37.44
CA GLY A 235 -1.81 20.98 -37.19
C GLY A 235 -1.36 20.25 -38.46
N PHE A 236 -0.12 19.77 -38.44
CA PHE A 236 0.47 18.90 -39.45
C PHE A 236 1.04 17.65 -38.76
N PRO A 237 0.44 16.45 -38.92
CA PRO A 237 1.00 15.22 -38.38
C PRO A 237 2.33 14.88 -39.07
N TRP A 238 3.22 14.14 -38.40
CA TRP A 238 4.50 13.72 -39.00
C TRP A 238 4.31 12.94 -40.31
N SER A 239 3.23 12.14 -40.44
CA SER A 239 2.84 11.43 -41.66
C SER A 239 2.45 12.29 -42.86
N GLU A 240 2.37 13.63 -42.74
CA GLU A 240 2.20 14.54 -43.87
C GLU A 240 3.51 15.15 -44.38
N ILE A 241 4.65 14.93 -43.71
CA ILE A 241 5.89 15.71 -43.95
C ILE A 241 6.97 14.87 -44.66
N ARG A 242 7.47 15.37 -45.79
CA ARG A 242 8.45 14.71 -46.67
C ARG A 242 9.91 15.10 -46.39
N ASN A 243 10.15 16.39 -46.18
CA ASN A 243 11.50 16.95 -46.08
C ASN A 243 11.45 18.26 -45.30
N ILE A 244 12.42 18.47 -44.42
CA ILE A 244 12.54 19.69 -43.62
C ILE A 244 13.91 20.32 -43.84
N SER A 245 13.94 21.62 -44.18
CA SER A 245 15.18 22.37 -44.38
C SER A 245 15.04 23.84 -43.96
N PHE A 246 16.15 24.57 -43.90
CA PHE A 246 16.15 26.02 -43.67
C PHE A 246 17.30 26.70 -44.39
N ASN A 247 17.16 28.00 -44.65
CA ASN A 247 18.22 28.89 -45.12
C ASN A 247 18.15 30.22 -44.35
N ASP A 248 19.24 30.56 -43.65
CA ASP A 248 19.31 31.60 -42.61
C ASP A 248 18.08 31.58 -41.66
N LYS A 249 17.17 32.57 -41.79
CA LYS A 249 15.93 32.73 -41.01
C LYS A 249 14.75 31.96 -41.60
N LYS A 250 14.73 31.69 -42.91
CA LYS A 250 13.63 31.03 -43.61
C LYS A 250 13.68 29.52 -43.34
N PHE A 251 12.60 28.98 -42.80
CA PHE A 251 12.38 27.55 -42.64
C PHE A 251 11.42 27.05 -43.74
N VAL A 252 11.64 25.84 -44.25
CA VAL A 252 10.89 25.27 -45.37
C VAL A 252 10.57 23.81 -45.08
N ILE A 253 9.29 23.49 -45.08
CA ILE A 253 8.75 22.16 -44.82
C ILE A 253 7.99 21.72 -46.07
N LYS A 254 8.42 20.61 -46.66
CA LYS A 254 7.81 20.06 -47.87
C LYS A 254 6.81 18.98 -47.49
N PRO A 255 5.55 19.05 -47.93
CA PRO A 255 4.57 18.00 -47.67
C PRO A 255 4.81 16.74 -48.52
N ILE A 256 4.17 15.64 -48.11
CA ILE A 256 4.10 14.42 -48.91
C ILE A 256 3.19 14.62 -50.13
N ASP A 257 2.08 15.35 -50.01
CA ASP A 257 1.28 15.75 -51.18
C ASP A 257 2.08 16.72 -52.06
N LYS A 258 2.43 16.28 -53.28
CA LYS A 258 3.15 17.08 -54.28
C LYS A 258 2.31 18.22 -54.88
N LYS A 259 0.99 18.27 -54.61
CA LYS A 259 0.08 19.35 -55.03
C LYS A 259 -0.04 20.46 -53.98
N ALA A 260 0.31 20.18 -52.72
CA ALA A 260 0.34 21.17 -51.66
C ALA A 260 1.61 22.04 -51.77
N PRO A 261 1.54 23.35 -51.45
CA PRO A 261 2.70 24.23 -51.45
C PRO A 261 3.71 23.87 -50.35
N ASP A 262 4.96 24.33 -50.47
CA ASP A 262 5.92 24.30 -49.36
C ASP A 262 5.37 25.15 -48.19
N PHE A 263 5.27 24.57 -46.99
CA PHE A 263 4.97 25.28 -45.74
C PHE A 263 6.22 26.06 -45.32
N VAL A 264 6.08 27.38 -45.11
CA VAL A 264 7.23 28.30 -44.97
C VAL A 264 6.98 29.30 -43.85
N PHE A 265 7.91 29.37 -42.91
CA PHE A 265 7.91 30.36 -41.82
C PHE A 265 9.31 30.94 -41.58
N TYR A 266 9.40 31.97 -40.75
CA TYR A 266 10.64 32.66 -40.43
C TYR A 266 10.87 32.67 -38.92
N ALA A 267 12.01 32.12 -38.47
CA ALA A 267 12.45 32.26 -37.09
C ALA A 267 13.42 33.44 -36.95
N PRO A 268 13.45 34.17 -35.82
CA PRO A 268 14.23 35.40 -35.70
C PRO A 268 15.75 35.21 -35.73
N ARG A 269 16.27 33.98 -35.52
CA ARG A 269 17.72 33.68 -35.47
C ARG A 269 18.02 32.29 -36.05
N LEU A 270 19.07 32.18 -36.87
CA LEU A 270 19.61 30.91 -37.42
C LEU A 270 19.80 29.79 -36.38
N ARG A 271 20.16 30.12 -35.13
CA ARG A 271 20.27 29.15 -34.02
C ARG A 271 18.95 28.45 -33.71
N ILE A 272 17.83 29.16 -33.83
CA ILE A 272 16.49 28.63 -33.56
C ILE A 272 16.13 27.63 -34.66
N ASN A 273 16.36 27.95 -35.93
CA ASN A 273 16.18 27.00 -37.04
C ASN A 273 17.03 25.73 -36.87
N LYS A 274 18.28 25.85 -36.38
CA LYS A 274 19.12 24.70 -36.01
C LYS A 274 18.59 23.88 -34.84
N ARG A 275 17.82 24.46 -33.91
CA ARG A 275 17.13 23.74 -32.82
C ARG A 275 15.85 23.07 -33.32
N ILE A 276 15.02 23.78 -34.10
CA ILE A 276 13.78 23.26 -34.69
C ILE A 276 14.11 22.02 -35.55
N LEU A 277 15.04 22.13 -36.52
CA LEU A 277 15.41 20.99 -37.36
C LEU A 277 15.86 19.76 -36.54
N ALA A 278 16.68 19.96 -35.51
CA ALA A 278 17.20 18.88 -34.65
C ALA A 278 16.18 18.30 -33.64
N LEU A 279 14.98 18.89 -33.57
CA LEU A 279 13.81 18.34 -32.88
C LEU A 279 12.85 17.68 -33.88
N CYS A 280 12.57 18.31 -35.03
CA CYS A 280 11.70 17.74 -36.04
C CYS A 280 12.27 16.42 -36.61
N MET A 281 13.57 16.37 -36.87
CA MET A 281 14.22 15.13 -37.35
C MET A 281 14.02 13.97 -36.37
N GLY A 282 14.30 14.18 -35.07
CA GLY A 282 14.24 13.10 -34.08
C GLY A 282 12.83 12.73 -33.63
N ASN A 283 11.90 13.69 -33.54
CA ASN A 283 10.49 13.35 -33.30
C ASN A 283 9.90 12.57 -34.48
N HIS A 284 10.21 12.93 -35.72
CA HIS A 284 9.80 12.16 -36.90
C HIS A 284 10.48 10.77 -36.94
N GLU A 285 11.77 10.68 -36.60
CA GLU A 285 12.50 9.39 -36.53
C GLU A 285 11.85 8.43 -35.52
N LEU A 286 11.46 8.92 -34.33
CA LEU A 286 10.70 8.17 -33.34
C LEU A 286 9.27 7.82 -33.80
N TYR A 287 8.55 8.78 -34.39
CA TYR A 287 7.22 8.57 -34.97
C TYR A 287 7.22 7.44 -36.03
N MET A 288 8.28 7.34 -36.84
CA MET A 288 8.48 6.25 -37.79
C MET A 288 9.00 4.95 -37.17
N ARG A 289 9.71 4.99 -36.03
CA ARG A 289 10.09 3.78 -35.27
C ARG A 289 8.85 3.11 -34.68
N ARG A 290 7.92 3.89 -34.11
CA ARG A 290 6.64 3.42 -33.54
C ARG A 290 5.75 2.69 -34.55
N ARG A 291 5.76 3.15 -35.81
CA ARG A 291 4.93 2.61 -36.90
C ARG A 291 5.60 1.46 -37.66
N LYS A 292 6.51 0.77 -36.98
CA LYS A 292 7.22 -0.44 -37.40
C LYS A 292 7.20 -1.43 -36.22
N PRO A 293 7.32 -2.75 -36.46
CA PRO A 293 7.47 -3.71 -35.38
C PRO A 293 8.69 -3.37 -34.49
N ASP A 294 8.55 -3.59 -33.18
CA ASP A 294 9.63 -3.41 -32.21
C ASP A 294 10.90 -4.19 -32.62
N THR A 295 12.08 -3.59 -32.41
CA THR A 295 13.38 -4.26 -32.59
C THR A 295 13.54 -5.41 -31.58
N ILE A 296 14.41 -6.38 -31.88
CA ILE A 296 14.66 -7.53 -30.98
C ILE A 296 15.07 -7.04 -29.58
N GLU A 297 15.99 -6.07 -29.50
CA GLU A 297 16.29 -5.22 -28.34
C GLU A 297 15.04 -4.83 -27.51
N VAL A 298 14.07 -4.17 -28.16
CA VAL A 298 12.88 -3.64 -27.48
C VAL A 298 11.92 -4.77 -27.08
N GLN A 299 11.84 -5.84 -27.86
CA GLN A 299 11.04 -7.02 -27.51
C GLN A 299 11.63 -7.74 -26.29
N GLN A 300 12.95 -7.90 -26.22
CA GLN A 300 13.68 -8.43 -25.06
C GLN A 300 13.50 -7.53 -23.83
N MET A 301 13.70 -6.22 -23.97
CA MET A 301 13.47 -5.25 -22.88
C MET A 301 12.02 -5.29 -22.36
N LYS A 302 11.02 -5.37 -23.26
CA LYS A 302 9.60 -5.52 -22.89
C LYS A 302 9.29 -6.90 -22.30
N ALA A 303 10.00 -7.96 -22.66
CA ALA A 303 9.88 -9.27 -22.02
C ALA A 303 10.43 -9.21 -20.58
N GLN A 304 11.69 -8.82 -20.43
CA GLN A 304 12.37 -8.63 -19.14
C GLN A 304 11.56 -7.75 -18.18
N ALA A 305 11.11 -6.57 -18.61
CA ALA A 305 10.34 -5.66 -17.75
C ALA A 305 8.97 -6.23 -17.32
N ARG A 306 8.34 -7.07 -18.14
CA ARG A 306 7.10 -7.78 -17.76
C ARG A 306 7.38 -8.92 -16.79
N GLU A 307 8.48 -9.63 -16.96
CA GLU A 307 8.92 -10.71 -16.07
C GLU A 307 9.34 -10.18 -14.69
N GLU A 308 10.20 -9.15 -14.64
CA GLU A 308 10.53 -8.44 -13.41
C GLU A 308 9.27 -7.91 -12.70
N LYS A 309 8.32 -7.32 -13.43
CA LYS A 309 7.07 -6.84 -12.85
C LYS A 309 6.19 -7.98 -12.33
N HIS A 310 6.13 -9.11 -13.03
CA HIS A 310 5.38 -10.28 -12.59
C HIS A 310 6.02 -10.93 -11.35
N GLN A 311 7.34 -11.02 -11.30
CA GLN A 311 8.10 -11.52 -10.14
C GLN A 311 7.88 -10.62 -8.91
N LYS A 312 8.04 -9.30 -9.05
CA LYS A 312 7.72 -8.29 -8.01
C LYS A 312 6.27 -8.43 -7.52
N GLN A 313 5.32 -8.73 -8.41
CA GLN A 313 3.91 -8.97 -8.04
C GLN A 313 3.69 -10.30 -7.29
N MET A 314 4.35 -11.39 -7.70
CA MET A 314 4.25 -12.69 -7.03
C MET A 314 4.89 -12.65 -5.63
N GLU A 315 6.08 -12.04 -5.49
CA GLU A 315 6.74 -11.82 -4.20
C GLU A 315 5.82 -11.04 -3.25
N ARG A 316 5.24 -9.92 -3.73
CA ARG A 316 4.29 -9.13 -2.95
C ARG A 316 3.04 -9.92 -2.56
N ALA A 317 2.49 -10.74 -3.45
CA ALA A 317 1.32 -11.58 -3.16
C ALA A 317 1.64 -12.66 -2.10
N LEU A 318 2.84 -13.23 -2.12
CA LEU A 318 3.33 -14.14 -1.08
C LEU A 318 3.47 -13.44 0.27
N LEU A 319 4.12 -12.27 0.31
CA LEU A 319 4.27 -11.45 1.52
C LEU A 319 2.92 -10.99 2.11
N GLU A 320 1.95 -10.64 1.26
CA GLU A 320 0.61 -10.26 1.72
C GLU A 320 -0.17 -11.47 2.28
N ASN A 321 -0.01 -12.65 1.66
CA ASN A 321 -0.58 -13.90 2.15
C ASN A 321 0.06 -14.33 3.49
N GLU A 322 1.38 -14.22 3.62
CA GLU A 322 2.08 -14.46 4.90
C GLU A 322 1.60 -13.49 5.98
N LYS A 323 1.49 -12.18 5.68
CA LYS A 323 0.97 -11.19 6.61
C LYS A 323 -0.47 -11.53 7.07
N LYS A 324 -1.34 -11.93 6.14
CA LYS A 324 -2.71 -12.38 6.44
C LYS A 324 -2.73 -13.64 7.32
N LYS A 325 -1.89 -14.64 7.02
CA LYS A 325 -1.73 -15.84 7.87
C LYS A 325 -1.26 -15.49 9.28
N ARG A 326 -0.30 -14.57 9.40
CA ARG A 326 0.22 -14.10 10.70
C ARG A 326 -0.85 -13.38 11.51
N GLU A 327 -1.62 -12.49 10.87
CA GLU A 327 -2.74 -11.77 11.51
C GLU A 327 -3.86 -12.73 11.96
N LEU A 328 -4.13 -13.78 11.19
CA LEU A 328 -5.07 -14.85 11.58
C LEU A 328 -4.53 -15.67 12.77
N ALA A 329 -3.27 -16.11 12.72
CA ALA A 329 -2.65 -16.86 13.83
C ALA A 329 -2.55 -16.04 15.12
N GLU A 330 -2.35 -14.73 15.03
CA GLU A 330 -2.37 -13.80 16.16
C GLU A 330 -3.78 -13.70 16.78
N LYS A 331 -4.82 -13.58 15.95
CA LYS A 331 -6.24 -13.61 16.39
C LYS A 331 -6.66 -14.96 16.98
N GLU A 332 -6.16 -16.07 16.43
CA GLU A 332 -6.36 -17.40 17.00
C GLU A 332 -5.65 -17.56 18.34
N LYS A 333 -4.41 -17.06 18.47
CA LYS A 333 -3.69 -17.01 19.76
C LYS A 333 -4.47 -16.20 20.79
N GLU A 334 -4.93 -14.99 20.47
CA GLU A 334 -5.75 -14.18 21.39
C GLU A 334 -7.03 -14.89 21.83
N LYS A 335 -7.64 -15.71 20.95
CA LYS A 335 -8.84 -16.50 21.26
C LYS A 335 -8.51 -17.67 22.19
N ILE A 336 -7.44 -18.42 21.91
CA ILE A 336 -6.95 -19.51 22.75
C ILE A 336 -6.50 -18.98 24.13
N GLU A 337 -5.91 -17.78 24.18
CA GLU A 337 -5.47 -17.15 25.43
C GLU A 337 -6.67 -16.77 26.31
N ARG A 338 -7.74 -16.20 25.73
CA ARG A 338 -9.03 -15.98 26.42
C ARG A 338 -9.73 -17.26 26.85
N GLU A 339 -9.79 -18.27 25.99
CA GLU A 339 -10.37 -19.59 26.32
C GLU A 339 -9.59 -20.29 27.45
N LYS A 340 -8.27 -20.10 27.49
CA LYS A 340 -7.41 -20.56 28.60
C LYS A 340 -7.67 -19.78 29.89
N GLU A 341 -7.87 -18.46 29.84
CA GLU A 341 -8.25 -17.66 31.02
C GLU A 341 -9.60 -18.11 31.61
N GLU A 342 -10.62 -18.29 30.77
CA GLU A 342 -11.91 -18.86 31.19
C GLU A 342 -11.74 -20.25 31.81
N LEU A 343 -10.93 -21.11 31.20
CA LEU A 343 -10.74 -22.49 31.67
C LEU A 343 -9.91 -22.55 32.96
N MET A 344 -8.94 -21.65 33.15
CA MET A 344 -8.21 -21.50 34.43
C MET A 344 -9.14 -21.03 35.55
N GLU A 345 -10.04 -20.08 35.30
CA GLU A 345 -11.01 -19.65 36.31
C GLU A 345 -12.03 -20.75 36.64
N ARG A 346 -12.48 -21.54 35.65
CA ARG A 346 -13.29 -22.75 35.90
C ARG A 346 -12.54 -23.81 36.70
N LEU A 347 -11.26 -24.07 36.39
CA LEU A 347 -10.43 -25.00 37.16
C LEU A 347 -10.26 -24.55 38.61
N LYS A 348 -10.07 -23.25 38.85
CA LYS A 348 -9.99 -22.66 40.19
C LYS A 348 -11.32 -22.76 40.95
N GLN A 349 -12.46 -22.62 40.28
CA GLN A 349 -13.78 -22.87 40.87
C GLN A 349 -13.99 -24.35 41.22
N ILE A 350 -13.55 -25.27 40.35
CA ILE A 350 -13.57 -26.71 40.60
C ILE A 350 -12.64 -27.06 41.77
N GLU A 351 -11.43 -26.50 41.83
CA GLU A 351 -10.51 -26.68 42.97
C GLU A 351 -11.12 -26.19 44.29
N GLU A 352 -11.77 -25.02 44.29
CA GLU A 352 -12.46 -24.51 45.48
C GLU A 352 -13.65 -25.40 45.89
N GLN A 353 -14.41 -25.93 44.92
CA GLN A 353 -15.48 -26.90 45.15
C GLN A 353 -14.95 -28.23 45.70
N THR A 354 -13.91 -28.82 45.09
CA THR A 354 -13.25 -30.05 45.53
C THR A 354 -12.68 -29.87 46.94
N LYS A 355 -12.06 -28.73 47.24
CA LYS A 355 -11.54 -28.41 48.57
C LYS A 355 -12.65 -28.28 49.62
N LYS A 356 -13.79 -27.68 49.28
CA LYS A 356 -14.97 -27.62 50.17
C LYS A 356 -15.55 -29.02 50.41
N ALA A 357 -15.74 -29.80 49.35
CA ALA A 357 -16.21 -31.19 49.45
C ALA A 357 -15.26 -32.06 50.29
N GLN A 358 -13.95 -31.87 50.16
CA GLN A 358 -12.95 -32.57 50.98
C GLN A 358 -13.00 -32.13 52.45
N GLN A 359 -13.16 -30.83 52.74
CA GLN A 359 -13.35 -30.33 54.11
C GLN A 359 -14.65 -30.82 54.75
N GLU A 360 -15.73 -30.92 53.96
CA GLU A 360 -17.01 -31.46 54.39
C GLU A 360 -16.92 -32.98 54.64
N LEU A 361 -16.21 -33.73 53.79
CA LEU A 361 -15.91 -35.14 53.97
C LEU A 361 -15.05 -35.40 55.23
N GLU A 362 -14.03 -34.56 55.49
CA GLU A 362 -13.22 -34.59 56.71
C GLU A 362 -14.09 -34.30 57.96
N GLU A 363 -15.01 -33.34 57.89
CA GLU A 363 -15.92 -33.06 59.00
C GLU A 363 -16.95 -34.17 59.22
N GLN A 364 -17.57 -34.72 58.17
CA GLN A 364 -18.47 -35.88 58.28
C GLN A 364 -17.74 -37.08 58.89
N THR A 365 -16.50 -37.35 58.46
CA THR A 365 -15.66 -38.41 59.02
C THR A 365 -15.35 -38.17 60.51
N ARG A 366 -15.09 -36.90 60.91
CA ARG A 366 -14.87 -36.56 62.32
C ARG A 366 -16.14 -36.77 63.16
N ARG A 367 -17.30 -36.29 62.68
CA ARG A 367 -18.60 -36.47 63.36
C ARG A 367 -18.96 -37.96 63.51
N ALA A 368 -18.67 -38.80 62.51
CA ALA A 368 -18.86 -40.25 62.62
C ALA A 368 -18.01 -40.87 63.75
N MET A 369 -16.73 -40.49 63.87
CA MET A 369 -15.86 -40.94 64.95
C MET A 369 -16.29 -40.44 66.33
N GLU A 370 -16.81 -39.21 66.43
CA GLU A 370 -17.37 -38.65 67.67
C GLU A 370 -18.61 -39.46 68.13
N LEU A 371 -19.56 -39.71 67.22
CA LEU A 371 -20.76 -40.51 67.47
C LEU A 371 -20.44 -41.97 67.86
N GLU A 372 -19.43 -42.59 67.25
CA GLU A 372 -19.00 -43.93 67.63
C GLU A 372 -18.37 -43.97 69.03
N GLN A 373 -17.61 -42.94 69.42
CA GLN A 373 -17.07 -42.84 70.79
C GLN A 373 -18.19 -42.69 71.83
N GLU A 374 -19.24 -41.90 71.56
CA GLU A 374 -20.39 -41.77 72.47
C GLU A 374 -21.18 -43.08 72.58
N ARG A 375 -21.42 -43.76 71.45
CA ARG A 375 -22.02 -45.11 71.43
C ARG A 375 -21.21 -46.09 72.28
N LYS A 376 -19.88 -46.07 72.18
CA LYS A 376 -18.97 -46.95 72.94
C LYS A 376 -19.05 -46.67 74.45
N ARG A 377 -19.06 -45.40 74.87
CA ARG A 377 -19.23 -45.02 76.29
C ARG A 377 -20.59 -45.45 76.85
N ALA A 378 -21.67 -45.27 76.10
CA ALA A 378 -23.01 -45.69 76.52
C ALA A 378 -23.12 -47.22 76.71
N LEU A 379 -22.44 -48.00 75.86
CA LEU A 379 -22.34 -49.46 76.00
C LEU A 379 -21.50 -49.88 77.21
N GLU A 380 -20.35 -49.24 77.45
CA GLU A 380 -19.51 -49.51 78.63
C GLU A 380 -20.24 -49.16 79.95
N GLU A 381 -21.03 -48.09 79.96
CA GLU A 381 -21.86 -47.70 81.10
C GLU A 381 -23.03 -48.69 81.32
N ALA A 382 -23.67 -49.17 80.25
CA ALA A 382 -24.71 -50.20 80.32
C ALA A 382 -24.16 -51.56 80.81
N GLU A 383 -22.97 -51.97 80.36
CA GLU A 383 -22.29 -53.19 80.82
C GLU A 383 -21.94 -53.11 82.31
N LYS A 384 -21.44 -51.95 82.78
CA LYS A 384 -21.19 -51.70 84.21
C LYS A 384 -22.48 -51.81 85.03
N LEU A 385 -23.59 -51.22 84.57
CA LEU A 385 -24.89 -51.34 85.22
C LEU A 385 -25.43 -52.79 85.21
N ALA A 386 -25.19 -53.55 84.15
CA ALA A 386 -25.51 -54.98 84.09
C ALA A 386 -24.72 -55.80 85.12
N LYS A 387 -23.44 -55.47 85.35
CA LYS A 387 -22.61 -56.10 86.38
C LYS A 387 -23.09 -55.76 87.80
N GLU A 388 -23.36 -54.49 88.09
CA GLU A 388 -23.90 -54.07 89.40
C GLU A 388 -25.28 -54.68 89.68
N ARG A 389 -26.13 -54.80 88.65
CA ARG A 389 -27.43 -55.50 88.71
C ARG A 389 -27.25 -56.97 89.06
N ARG A 390 -26.30 -57.65 88.41
CA ARG A 390 -25.97 -59.06 88.68
C ARG A 390 -25.42 -59.27 90.10
N GLU A 391 -24.54 -58.39 90.57
CA GLU A 391 -24.02 -58.43 91.94
C GLU A 391 -25.15 -58.24 92.97
N ALA A 392 -26.15 -57.39 92.68
CA ALA A 392 -27.34 -57.24 93.52
C ALA A 392 -28.28 -58.46 93.49
N GLU A 393 -28.40 -59.15 92.35
CA GLU A 393 -29.13 -60.43 92.26
C GLU A 393 -28.42 -61.57 93.01
N GLU A 394 -27.10 -61.71 92.86
CA GLU A 394 -26.29 -62.70 93.58
C GLU A 394 -26.31 -62.43 95.10
N ALA A 395 -26.28 -61.17 95.53
CA ALA A 395 -26.47 -60.78 96.93
C ALA A 395 -27.88 -61.12 97.46
N LYS A 396 -28.93 -60.92 96.64
CA LYS A 396 -30.31 -61.29 96.98
C LYS A 396 -30.50 -62.80 97.08
N GLU A 397 -29.86 -63.59 96.23
CA GLU A 397 -29.87 -65.05 96.31
C GLU A 397 -29.09 -65.57 97.54
N ALA A 398 -27.96 -64.94 97.86
CA ALA A 398 -27.21 -65.23 99.09
C ALA A 398 -28.03 -64.92 100.35
N LEU A 399 -28.80 -63.83 100.36
CA LEU A 399 -29.70 -63.49 101.46
C LEU A 399 -30.84 -64.51 101.63
N LEU A 400 -31.42 -64.97 100.51
CA LEU A 400 -32.41 -66.06 100.49
C LEU A 400 -31.87 -67.37 101.06
N LYS A 401 -30.61 -67.72 100.79
CA LYS A 401 -29.94 -68.90 101.37
C LYS A 401 -29.68 -68.72 102.87
N ALA A 402 -29.14 -67.57 103.28
CA ALA A 402 -28.92 -67.25 104.68
C ALA A 402 -30.22 -67.25 105.52
N SER A 403 -31.37 -66.96 104.91
CA SER A 403 -32.70 -67.08 105.52
C SER A 403 -33.10 -68.51 105.91
N HIS A 404 -32.45 -69.53 105.36
CA HIS A 404 -32.75 -70.94 105.64
C HIS A 404 -31.98 -71.47 106.86
N ASP A 405 -30.77 -70.95 107.09
CA ASP A 405 -29.81 -71.48 108.07
C ASP A 405 -29.80 -70.72 109.41
N GLN A 406 -30.46 -69.57 109.53
CA GLN A 406 -30.47 -68.75 110.76
C GLN A 406 -31.85 -68.17 111.09
N GLN A 407 -32.21 -68.20 112.38
CA GLN A 407 -33.40 -67.52 112.92
C GLN A 407 -33.22 -65.99 113.03
N LYS A 408 -33.07 -65.30 111.88
CA LYS A 408 -33.36 -63.86 111.79
C LYS A 408 -34.87 -63.64 111.97
N THR A 409 -35.28 -62.49 112.50
CA THR A 409 -36.70 -62.11 112.58
C THR A 409 -37.26 -61.85 111.18
N GLN A 410 -38.45 -62.40 110.91
CA GLN A 410 -39.10 -62.44 109.59
C GLN A 410 -39.28 -61.05 108.93
N GLU A 411 -39.44 -60.02 109.76
CA GLU A 411 -39.67 -58.63 109.34
C GLU A 411 -38.40 -57.93 108.80
N GLN A 412 -37.24 -58.16 109.43
CA GLN A 412 -35.97 -57.59 108.95
C GLN A 412 -35.59 -58.15 107.57
N LEU A 413 -35.77 -59.46 107.39
CA LEU A 413 -35.42 -60.14 106.15
C LEU A 413 -36.35 -59.75 104.99
N ALA A 414 -37.63 -59.45 105.28
CA ALA A 414 -38.54 -58.86 104.31
C ALA A 414 -38.09 -57.45 103.87
N SER A 415 -37.56 -56.63 104.79
CA SER A 415 -37.06 -55.29 104.46
C SER A 415 -35.78 -55.33 103.62
N GLU A 416 -34.79 -56.13 104.00
CA GLU A 416 -33.55 -56.32 103.22
C GLU A 416 -33.87 -56.84 101.79
N MET A 417 -34.81 -57.77 101.66
CA MET A 417 -35.28 -58.29 100.36
C MET A 417 -36.04 -57.26 99.52
N ALA A 418 -36.82 -56.38 100.15
CA ALA A 418 -37.53 -55.30 99.47
C ALA A 418 -36.55 -54.25 98.92
N GLU A 419 -35.56 -53.85 99.72
CA GLU A 419 -34.51 -52.89 99.32
C GLU A 419 -33.68 -53.42 98.16
N LEU A 420 -33.18 -54.66 98.23
CA LEU A 420 -32.46 -55.30 97.11
C LEU A 420 -33.33 -55.41 95.86
N THR A 421 -34.63 -55.68 96.00
CA THR A 421 -35.54 -55.73 94.85
C THR A 421 -35.76 -54.36 94.21
N ALA A 422 -35.90 -53.30 95.02
CA ALA A 422 -35.98 -51.92 94.53
C ALA A 422 -34.68 -51.46 93.86
N ARG A 423 -33.52 -51.88 94.38
CA ARG A 423 -32.22 -51.59 93.78
C ARG A 423 -32.04 -52.31 92.43
N ILE A 424 -32.46 -53.58 92.31
CA ILE A 424 -32.42 -54.32 91.05
C ILE A 424 -33.31 -53.65 89.99
N THR A 425 -34.54 -53.23 90.33
CA THR A 425 -35.42 -52.55 89.35
C THR A 425 -34.92 -51.17 88.96
N GLN A 426 -34.30 -50.41 89.87
CA GLN A 426 -33.61 -49.15 89.53
C GLN A 426 -32.43 -49.37 88.57
N LEU A 427 -31.61 -50.40 88.80
CA LEU A 427 -30.49 -50.75 87.92
C LEU A 427 -30.94 -51.28 86.55
N GLU A 428 -32.04 -52.04 86.50
CA GLU A 428 -32.69 -52.47 85.23
C GLU A 428 -33.15 -51.27 84.40
N LEU A 429 -33.86 -50.31 85.03
CA LEU A 429 -34.33 -49.09 84.37
C LEU A 429 -33.16 -48.19 83.92
N ALA A 430 -32.11 -48.09 84.72
CA ALA A 430 -30.89 -47.37 84.36
C ALA A 430 -30.19 -48.03 83.15
N ARG A 431 -30.08 -49.36 83.12
CA ARG A 431 -29.50 -50.09 81.99
C ARG A 431 -30.34 -49.91 80.72
N GLN A 432 -31.66 -50.09 80.81
CA GLN A 432 -32.56 -49.90 79.65
C GLN A 432 -32.48 -48.47 79.08
N LYS A 433 -32.35 -47.44 79.93
CA LYS A 433 -32.12 -46.07 79.46
C LYS A 433 -30.79 -45.95 78.70
N LYS A 434 -29.72 -46.57 79.19
CA LYS A 434 -28.40 -46.56 78.54
C LYS A 434 -28.34 -47.38 77.25
N GLU A 435 -29.07 -48.49 77.20
CA GLU A 435 -29.29 -49.28 75.98
C GLU A 435 -30.05 -48.45 74.92
N SER A 436 -31.06 -47.68 75.33
CA SER A 436 -31.78 -46.75 74.45
C SER A 436 -30.89 -45.60 73.95
N GLU A 437 -30.09 -44.98 74.84
CA GLU A 437 -29.10 -43.96 74.46
C GLU A 437 -28.10 -44.52 73.43
N ALA A 438 -27.60 -45.75 73.63
CA ALA A 438 -26.70 -46.41 72.68
C ALA A 438 -27.36 -46.73 71.32
N GLN A 439 -28.64 -47.10 71.29
CA GLN A 439 -29.39 -47.34 70.06
C GLN A 439 -29.63 -46.04 69.26
N GLU A 440 -29.93 -44.92 69.93
CA GLU A 440 -29.99 -43.62 69.26
C GLU A 440 -28.65 -43.23 68.63
N TRP A 441 -27.53 -43.42 69.34
CA TRP A 441 -26.20 -43.13 68.79
C TRP A 441 -25.84 -44.04 67.61
N GLN A 442 -26.28 -45.31 67.63
CA GLN A 442 -26.12 -46.22 66.50
C GLN A 442 -26.89 -45.75 65.25
N GLN A 443 -28.14 -45.33 65.38
CA GLN A 443 -28.93 -44.82 64.26
C GLN A 443 -28.31 -43.54 63.66
N LYS A 444 -27.87 -42.60 64.52
CA LYS A 444 -27.17 -41.38 64.11
C LYS A 444 -25.87 -41.68 63.35
N ALA A 445 -25.10 -42.69 63.80
CA ALA A 445 -23.86 -43.10 63.13
C ALA A 445 -24.11 -43.72 61.74
N GLN A 446 -25.14 -44.55 61.59
CA GLN A 446 -25.45 -45.20 60.30
C GLN A 446 -25.81 -44.19 59.21
N MET A 447 -26.62 -43.16 59.54
CA MET A 447 -26.98 -42.11 58.56
C MET A 447 -25.74 -41.38 58.00
N VAL A 448 -24.81 -40.99 58.87
CA VAL A 448 -23.57 -40.29 58.45
C VAL A 448 -22.66 -41.20 57.60
N GLN A 449 -22.74 -42.52 57.78
CA GLN A 449 -21.95 -43.48 57.01
C GLN A 449 -22.48 -43.69 55.57
N GLU A 450 -23.80 -43.64 55.36
CA GLU A 450 -24.40 -43.74 54.02
C GLU A 450 -24.08 -42.50 53.14
N ASP A 451 -24.14 -41.29 53.71
CA ASP A 451 -23.75 -40.04 53.01
C ASP A 451 -22.26 -40.04 52.60
N LEU A 452 -21.39 -40.69 53.39
CA LEU A 452 -19.94 -40.77 53.19
C LEU A 452 -19.51 -41.70 52.04
N GLU A 453 -20.34 -42.65 51.62
CA GLU A 453 -20.00 -43.51 50.46
C GLU A 453 -20.38 -42.83 49.15
N LYS A 454 -21.53 -42.14 49.13
CA LYS A 454 -22.06 -41.41 47.99
C LYS A 454 -21.10 -40.32 47.46
N THR A 455 -20.41 -39.61 48.37
CA THR A 455 -19.41 -38.58 48.01
C THR A 455 -18.11 -39.13 47.41
N LYS A 456 -17.85 -40.45 47.46
CA LYS A 456 -16.60 -41.04 46.97
C LYS A 456 -16.65 -41.47 45.49
N GLU A 457 -17.83 -41.72 44.93
CA GLU A 457 -17.95 -42.20 43.55
C GLU A 457 -17.80 -41.09 42.50
N GLU A 458 -18.14 -39.85 42.85
CA GLU A 458 -18.22 -38.71 41.91
C GLU A 458 -16.85 -38.22 41.40
N LEU A 459 -15.74 -38.61 42.03
CA LEU A 459 -14.42 -37.99 41.85
C LEU A 459 -13.56 -38.54 40.69
N LYS A 460 -14.01 -39.56 39.93
CA LYS A 460 -13.07 -40.55 39.34
C LYS A 460 -12.79 -40.51 37.82
N THR A 461 -13.38 -39.60 37.02
CA THR A 461 -13.41 -39.81 35.54
C THR A 461 -13.17 -38.55 34.68
N ALA A 462 -11.95 -38.34 34.16
CA ALA A 462 -11.67 -37.33 33.11
C ALA A 462 -10.37 -37.57 32.28
N MET A 463 -10.36 -37.03 31.04
CA MET A 463 -9.22 -36.71 30.14
C MET A 463 -8.41 -37.81 29.41
N SER A 464 -8.29 -37.72 28.06
CA SER A 464 -7.02 -37.63 27.27
C SER A 464 -7.23 -37.63 25.73
N THR A 465 -6.42 -36.86 24.97
CA THR A 465 -6.36 -36.73 23.48
C THR A 465 -4.93 -36.28 23.01
N PRO A 466 -4.63 -35.68 21.81
CA PRO A 466 -4.28 -36.33 20.51
C PRO A 466 -2.97 -35.81 19.79
N HIS A 467 -2.55 -36.38 18.63
CA HIS A 467 -1.65 -35.86 17.51
C HIS A 467 -1.62 -36.90 16.33
N VAL A 468 -1.38 -36.71 15.01
CA VAL A 468 -1.14 -35.58 14.04
C VAL A 468 0.33 -35.17 13.72
N THR A 469 0.84 -35.37 12.46
CA THR A 469 1.76 -34.50 11.62
C THR A 469 2.23 -35.12 10.25
N GLU A 470 2.95 -34.35 9.39
CA GLU A 470 3.27 -34.52 7.92
C GLU A 470 4.82 -34.66 7.62
N PRO A 471 5.58 -34.02 6.66
CA PRO A 471 5.37 -33.35 5.31
C PRO A 471 6.53 -33.51 4.21
N MET A 472 6.62 -32.57 3.22
CA MET A 472 7.74 -32.14 2.27
C MET A 472 7.81 -32.78 0.84
N HIS A 473 8.50 -32.28 -0.24
CA HIS A 473 9.49 -31.17 -0.49
C HIS A 473 9.40 -30.51 -1.93
N SER A 474 10.49 -30.12 -2.64
CA SER A 474 10.53 -29.14 -3.80
C SER A 474 11.82 -29.08 -4.69
N GLU A 475 11.86 -28.34 -5.86
CA GLU A 475 12.96 -27.40 -6.39
C GLU A 475 12.92 -26.98 -7.93
N ASN A 476 13.88 -26.18 -8.49
CA ASN A 476 13.76 -25.09 -9.55
C ASN A 476 14.83 -24.98 -10.75
N GLU A 477 14.72 -23.97 -11.70
CA GLU A 477 15.76 -22.96 -12.24
C GLU A 477 15.92 -22.51 -13.79
N HIS A 478 16.14 -21.17 -14.06
CA HIS A 478 16.95 -20.32 -15.08
C HIS A 478 16.88 -20.36 -16.69
N ASP A 479 17.31 -19.39 -17.60
CA ASP A 479 17.48 -17.86 -17.72
C ASP A 479 17.97 -17.26 -19.16
N ASP A 480 18.13 -15.90 -19.34
CA ASP A 480 18.87 -15.00 -20.38
C ASP A 480 18.36 -14.73 -21.88
N GLU A 481 18.74 -13.79 -22.83
CA GLU A 481 19.76 -12.68 -23.06
C GLU A 481 19.40 -11.49 -24.13
N GLN A 482 20.29 -10.96 -25.04
CA GLN A 482 20.39 -9.54 -25.65
C GLN A 482 20.53 -9.39 -27.25
N ASP A 483 20.92 -8.28 -27.99
CA ASP A 483 20.61 -6.79 -28.10
C ASP A 483 21.17 -6.03 -29.42
N GLU A 484 20.83 -4.73 -29.70
CA GLU A 484 21.30 -3.65 -30.69
C GLU A 484 21.17 -3.79 -32.28
N ASN A 485 21.64 -2.89 -33.21
CA ASN A 485 21.28 -1.46 -33.58
C ASN A 485 22.09 -0.87 -34.83
N ALA A 486 21.56 0.06 -35.72
CA ALA A 486 22.34 0.92 -36.72
C ALA A 486 21.57 2.00 -37.58
N ALA A 487 22.20 3.16 -37.98
CA ALA A 487 21.63 4.25 -38.87
C ALA A 487 22.61 5.33 -39.46
N GLU A 488 22.17 6.21 -40.40
CA GLU A 488 22.76 7.54 -40.78
C GLU A 488 21.68 8.49 -41.42
N ALA A 489 21.89 9.84 -41.52
CA ALA A 489 20.85 10.79 -41.97
C ALA A 489 21.29 12.09 -42.71
N SER A 490 20.82 12.25 -43.95
CA SER A 490 20.19 13.50 -44.42
C SER A 490 18.68 13.27 -44.43
N ALA A 491 17.88 14.20 -43.89
CA ALA A 491 16.45 13.99 -43.66
C ALA A 491 15.57 14.25 -44.89
N GLU A 492 15.70 13.39 -45.92
CA GLU A 492 14.46 12.86 -46.48
C GLU A 492 13.78 12.07 -45.36
N LEU A 493 12.63 12.57 -44.92
CA LEU A 493 11.82 11.89 -43.93
C LEU A 493 11.23 10.67 -44.63
N ARG A 494 11.61 9.45 -44.19
CA ARG A 494 11.37 8.19 -44.92
C ARG A 494 9.90 8.00 -45.27
N SER A 495 9.49 8.45 -46.46
CA SER A 495 8.13 8.28 -46.97
C SER A 495 7.98 6.88 -47.56
N GLU A 496 8.00 5.86 -46.70
CA GLU A 496 7.57 4.51 -47.07
C GLU A 496 6.11 4.57 -47.52
N ALA A 497 5.79 3.86 -48.61
CA ALA A 497 4.55 4.07 -49.33
C ALA A 497 3.34 3.56 -48.55
N THR A 498 2.58 4.49 -47.98
CA THR A 498 1.41 4.25 -47.11
C THR A 498 1.78 3.83 -45.69
N ILE A 499 2.03 4.82 -44.82
CA ILE A 499 1.86 4.65 -43.37
C ILE A 499 0.40 4.26 -43.14
N LYS A 500 0.15 3.02 -42.72
CA LYS A 500 -1.19 2.45 -42.48
C LYS A 500 -1.67 2.67 -41.05
N ASP A 501 -0.75 2.68 -40.10
CA ASP A 501 -1.05 2.92 -38.69
C ASP A 501 -1.21 4.43 -38.44
N ARG A 502 -2.42 4.80 -38.01
CA ARG A 502 -2.85 6.14 -37.61
C ARG A 502 -3.51 6.13 -36.23
N SER A 503 -3.12 5.19 -35.37
CA SER A 503 -3.68 5.04 -34.02
C SER A 503 -3.58 6.31 -33.16
N GLU A 504 -2.70 7.27 -33.49
CA GLU A 504 -2.67 8.58 -32.83
C GLU A 504 -3.93 9.43 -33.07
N GLU A 505 -4.61 9.23 -34.20
CA GLU A 505 -5.83 9.96 -34.56
C GLU A 505 -7.04 9.51 -33.72
N GLU A 506 -7.01 8.28 -33.18
CA GLU A 506 -8.09 7.70 -32.36
C GLU A 506 -7.89 7.92 -30.85
N ARG A 507 -6.74 8.44 -30.39
CA ARG A 507 -6.42 8.57 -28.95
C ARG A 507 -7.46 9.40 -28.18
N THR A 508 -7.75 8.94 -26.97
CA THR A 508 -8.59 9.57 -25.96
C THR A 508 -7.79 9.81 -24.69
N THR A 509 -8.26 10.74 -23.87
CA THR A 509 -7.60 11.08 -22.59
C THR A 509 -7.76 9.96 -21.56
N GLU A 510 -6.85 9.89 -20.58
CA GLU A 510 -6.99 9.01 -19.42
C GLU A 510 -8.29 9.32 -18.66
N ALA A 511 -8.70 10.59 -18.60
CA ALA A 511 -9.98 11.02 -18.03
C ALA A 511 -11.23 10.58 -18.85
N GLU A 512 -11.07 10.07 -20.08
CA GLU A 512 -12.12 9.42 -20.86
C GLU A 512 -12.05 7.89 -20.78
N LYS A 513 -10.84 7.32 -20.76
CA LYS A 513 -10.59 5.87 -20.63
C LYS A 513 -10.94 5.32 -19.25
N ASN A 514 -10.68 6.11 -18.21
CA ASN A 514 -10.62 5.66 -16.83
C ASN A 514 -11.68 6.39 -15.97
N GLU A 515 -12.79 5.71 -15.71
CA GLU A 515 -13.88 6.25 -14.88
C GLU A 515 -13.43 6.70 -13.50
N ARG A 516 -12.41 6.06 -12.90
CA ARG A 516 -11.91 6.43 -11.57
C ARG A 516 -11.24 7.80 -11.64
N VAL A 517 -10.29 7.99 -12.54
CA VAL A 517 -9.63 9.30 -12.78
C VAL A 517 -10.65 10.38 -13.10
N GLN A 518 -11.66 10.08 -13.94
CA GLN A 518 -12.72 11.04 -14.26
C GLN A 518 -13.55 11.46 -13.03
N LYS A 519 -13.91 10.50 -12.17
CA LYS A 519 -14.66 10.77 -10.92
C LYS A 519 -13.80 11.57 -9.93
N HIS A 520 -12.51 11.24 -9.80
CA HIS A 520 -11.56 11.96 -8.94
C HIS A 520 -11.41 13.43 -9.37
N LEU A 521 -11.20 13.70 -10.66
CA LEU A 521 -11.08 15.07 -11.19
C LEU A 521 -12.37 15.88 -11.00
N LYS A 522 -13.55 15.26 -11.21
CA LYS A 522 -14.85 15.90 -10.97
C LYS A 522 -15.09 16.24 -9.49
N ALA A 523 -14.69 15.35 -8.59
CA ALA A 523 -14.74 15.60 -7.14
C ALA A 523 -13.82 16.77 -6.76
N LEU A 524 -12.55 16.73 -7.16
CA LEU A 524 -11.57 17.79 -6.90
C LEU A 524 -11.99 19.16 -7.45
N SER A 525 -12.49 19.21 -8.69
CA SER A 525 -12.96 20.47 -9.29
C SER A 525 -14.13 21.07 -8.49
N SER A 526 -15.06 20.21 -8.03
CA SER A 526 -16.19 20.61 -7.18
C SER A 526 -15.76 21.07 -5.78
N GLU A 527 -14.74 20.43 -5.21
CA GLU A 527 -14.24 20.72 -3.87
C GLU A 527 -13.48 22.06 -3.83
N LEU A 528 -12.56 22.26 -4.79
CA LEU A 528 -11.73 23.47 -4.90
C LEU A 528 -12.51 24.71 -5.31
N ALA A 529 -13.62 24.56 -6.04
CA ALA A 529 -14.47 25.67 -6.48
C ALA A 529 -14.90 26.61 -5.34
N ASN A 530 -15.23 26.05 -4.17
CA ASN A 530 -15.66 26.81 -2.99
C ASN A 530 -14.55 27.71 -2.39
N ALA A 531 -13.28 27.36 -2.62
CA ALA A 531 -12.13 28.08 -2.09
C ALA A 531 -11.46 29.00 -3.14
N ARG A 532 -11.91 28.98 -4.40
CA ARG A 532 -11.25 29.68 -5.51
C ARG A 532 -11.38 31.20 -5.40
N ASP A 533 -10.30 31.89 -5.73
CA ASP A 533 -10.28 33.35 -5.88
C ASP A 533 -10.38 33.72 -7.36
N GLU A 534 -11.60 34.02 -7.81
CA GLU A 534 -11.90 34.45 -9.18
C GLU A 534 -11.05 35.63 -9.65
N THR A 535 -10.58 36.49 -8.74
CA THR A 535 -9.75 37.66 -9.10
C THR A 535 -8.33 37.30 -9.53
N LYS A 536 -7.89 36.05 -9.31
CA LYS A 536 -6.52 35.58 -9.54
C LYS A 536 -6.38 34.60 -10.71
N LYS A 537 -7.42 34.41 -11.52
CA LYS A 537 -7.37 33.58 -12.74
C LYS A 537 -6.36 34.16 -13.73
N THR A 538 -5.39 33.36 -14.16
CA THR A 538 -4.43 33.74 -15.21
C THR A 538 -5.06 33.56 -16.60
N ALA A 539 -4.39 34.09 -17.63
CA ALA A 539 -4.80 33.90 -19.02
C ALA A 539 -4.96 32.40 -19.38
N ASN A 540 -4.05 31.53 -18.90
CA ASN A 540 -4.13 30.10 -19.15
C ASN A 540 -5.33 29.45 -18.42
N ASP A 541 -5.63 29.86 -17.16
CA ASP A 541 -6.81 29.34 -16.45
C ASP A 541 -8.12 29.70 -17.17
N MET A 542 -8.18 30.89 -17.81
CA MET A 542 -9.33 31.31 -18.61
C MET A 542 -9.45 30.56 -19.95
N ILE A 543 -8.34 30.39 -20.68
CA ILE A 543 -8.32 29.64 -21.96
C ILE A 543 -8.70 28.17 -21.73
N HIS A 544 -8.14 27.54 -20.68
CA HIS A 544 -8.47 26.17 -20.33
C HIS A 544 -9.95 26.02 -19.95
N ALA A 545 -10.49 26.93 -19.12
CA ALA A 545 -11.92 26.92 -18.76
C ALA A 545 -12.84 27.06 -19.99
N GLU A 546 -12.48 27.88 -20.98
CA GLU A 546 -13.23 28.00 -22.23
C GLU A 546 -13.12 26.72 -23.10
N ASN A 547 -11.95 26.11 -23.20
CA ASN A 547 -11.79 24.82 -23.89
C ASN A 547 -12.65 23.72 -23.24
N MET A 548 -12.63 23.61 -21.92
CA MET A 548 -13.50 22.68 -21.18
C MET A 548 -14.98 22.98 -21.38
N ARG A 549 -15.40 24.26 -21.38
CA ARG A 549 -16.78 24.69 -21.68
C ARG A 549 -17.22 24.32 -23.09
N LEU A 550 -16.30 24.32 -24.04
CA LEU A 550 -16.52 23.89 -25.43
C LEU A 550 -16.38 22.37 -25.65
N GLY A 551 -16.14 21.59 -24.59
CA GLY A 551 -15.96 20.13 -24.67
C GLY A 551 -14.67 19.69 -25.39
N ARG A 552 -13.67 20.57 -25.45
CA ARG A 552 -12.35 20.29 -26.05
C ARG A 552 -11.40 19.66 -25.05
N ASP A 553 -10.56 18.78 -25.57
CA ASP A 553 -9.35 18.26 -24.95
C ASP A 553 -8.21 18.26 -25.98
N LYS A 554 -7.02 17.79 -25.58
CA LYS A 554 -5.82 17.70 -26.41
C LYS A 554 -6.06 16.94 -27.73
N TYR A 555 -6.65 15.75 -27.69
CA TYR A 555 -6.81 14.89 -28.87
C TYR A 555 -8.01 15.29 -29.74
N LYS A 556 -9.13 15.75 -29.15
CA LYS A 556 -10.23 16.36 -29.94
C LYS A 556 -9.76 17.62 -30.67
N THR A 557 -8.95 18.47 -30.02
CA THR A 557 -8.38 19.67 -30.65
C THR A 557 -7.40 19.28 -31.76
N LEU A 558 -6.50 18.32 -31.52
CA LEU A 558 -5.58 17.80 -32.55
C LEU A 558 -6.33 17.20 -33.76
N ARG A 559 -7.40 16.43 -33.54
CA ARG A 559 -8.29 15.95 -34.60
C ARG A 559 -8.91 17.11 -35.39
N GLN A 560 -9.41 18.14 -34.71
CA GLN A 560 -10.05 19.29 -35.36
C GLN A 560 -9.08 20.07 -36.26
N ILE A 561 -7.90 20.44 -35.76
CA ILE A 561 -6.93 21.29 -36.49
C ILE A 561 -6.18 20.57 -37.61
N ARG A 562 -6.37 19.25 -37.76
CA ARG A 562 -5.80 18.41 -38.83
C ARG A 562 -6.81 18.14 -39.95
N GLN A 563 -8.06 18.61 -39.82
CA GLN A 563 -9.07 18.51 -40.88
C GLN A 563 -8.67 19.33 -42.12
N GLY A 564 -9.31 19.05 -43.25
CA GLY A 564 -8.92 19.62 -44.54
C GLY A 564 -7.62 19.05 -45.08
N ASN A 565 -7.31 19.39 -46.33
CA ASN A 565 -6.07 18.97 -46.98
C ASN A 565 -4.88 19.85 -46.56
N THR A 566 -3.65 19.36 -46.73
CA THR A 566 -2.43 20.07 -46.33
C THR A 566 -2.29 21.45 -46.99
N LYS A 567 -2.79 21.64 -48.22
CA LYS A 567 -2.81 22.97 -48.86
C LYS A 567 -3.71 23.93 -48.08
N GLN A 568 -4.95 23.55 -47.77
CA GLN A 568 -5.90 24.38 -47.04
C GLN A 568 -5.27 24.87 -45.72
N ARG A 569 -4.66 23.98 -44.94
CA ARG A 569 -4.00 24.32 -43.67
C ARG A 569 -2.77 25.24 -43.83
N ILE A 570 -2.10 25.24 -44.98
CA ILE A 570 -1.03 26.20 -45.29
C ILE A 570 -1.61 27.55 -45.74
N ASP A 571 -2.67 27.56 -46.53
CA ASP A 571 -3.37 28.79 -46.94
C ASP A 571 -4.00 29.48 -45.72
N GLU A 572 -4.53 28.72 -44.75
CA GLU A 572 -5.00 29.19 -43.44
C GLU A 572 -3.86 29.80 -42.60
N PHE A 573 -2.68 29.17 -42.55
CA PHE A 573 -1.51 29.70 -41.83
C PHE A 573 -1.02 31.05 -42.39
N GLU A 574 -1.07 31.22 -43.71
CA GLU A 574 -0.78 32.50 -44.36
C GLU A 574 -1.97 33.47 -44.30
N SER A 575 -3.15 33.04 -43.81
CA SER A 575 -4.32 33.89 -43.56
C SER A 575 -4.23 34.64 -42.22
N MET A 576 -3.59 34.02 -41.21
CA MET A 576 -3.24 34.61 -39.90
C MET A 576 -2.28 35.82 -40.03
#